data_AF-Q8BYY4-F1
#
_entry.id   AF-Q8BYY4-F1
#
_cell.length_a   1.000
_cell.length_b   1.000
_cell.length_c   1.000
_cell.angle_alpha   90.00
_cell.angle_beta   90.00
_cell.angle_gamma   90.00
#
_symmetry.space_group_name_H-M   'P 1'
#
loop_
_entity.id
_entity.type
_entity.pdbx_description
1 polymer ?
#
loop_
_entity_poly.entity_id
_entity_poly.type
_entity_poly.pdbx_seq_one_letter_code
_entity_poly.pdbx_strand_id
1 'polypeptide(L)'
;MALVGSRVELDADEDIFEDALETISRSPSDMATSGFHFVPCETKRTSRQLGASAMGRPEGSSAKVDLKSGLEECAEALNLFLSNKFKDALELLRPWAKESMYHALGYSTIVVLQAVMTFEQQDIQNGISAMKDALQTCQKYRKKCTVVESFSSLLSRGSLEQLSEEEMHAEICYAECLLQKAALTFVQDENMINFIKGGLKIRTSYQIYKECLSILHVIQKNKQEQHFFYEFEGGVKLGTGAFNLMLSLLPARIIRLLEFIGFSGNRDLGLLQLREGASGSSMRSPLCCLTILAFHTYISLILGTGEVNVVEAESLLAPFLQQFPNGSLILFYHARIELLKGNTEKAQETFRKCISVQEEWKQFHHLCYWELMWIHIYQQNWMQAYYYSDLLCKESKWSKATYVFLKAAILSMLPEEEVAATKENVVSLFRQVDGLKQRIAGKSLPTEKFAVRKARRYSPPSGVPGKLVMPALEMMYVWNGFSIVGKRKDLSENLLVTVEKAEEALQNQDFTDYSVDDECLVKLLKGCCLKNLERPLQAELCFNHVVESEKLLKYDHYLVPFTLFELAFLYKSQGEIDKAIKVLETARNNYKDYSLESRLHFRIQAALHLWKKPSTD
;
A
#
# COMPACT_ATOMS: atom_id res chain seq x y z
N MET A 1 -36.42 8.83 24.09
CA MET A 1 -35.37 7.92 23.61
C MET A 1 -34.80 8.49 22.32
N ALA A 2 -33.77 9.33 22.41
CA ALA A 2 -33.17 9.99 21.25
C ALA A 2 -32.14 9.04 20.61
N LEU A 3 -32.54 8.34 19.55
CA LEU A 3 -31.63 7.66 18.63
C LEU A 3 -31.19 8.66 17.54
N VAL A 4 -30.32 9.60 17.91
CA VAL A 4 -29.57 10.42 16.96
C VAL A 4 -28.10 10.16 17.25
N GLY A 5 -27.55 9.13 16.62
CA GLY A 5 -26.18 8.71 16.87
C GLY A 5 -25.74 7.57 15.97
N SER A 6 -25.87 7.71 14.65
CA SER A 6 -25.15 6.83 13.70
C SER A 6 -24.95 7.38 12.28
N ARG A 7 -25.29 8.65 11.99
CA ARG A 7 -25.10 9.24 10.64
C ARG A 7 -23.77 9.98 10.44
N VAL A 8 -23.00 10.24 11.49
CA VAL A 8 -21.77 11.08 11.40
C VAL A 8 -20.51 10.30 10.97
N GLU A 9 -20.55 8.97 10.90
CA GLU A 9 -19.34 8.18 10.57
C GLU A 9 -19.08 7.96 9.07
N LEU A 10 -19.99 8.34 8.16
CA LEU A 10 -19.90 7.97 6.73
C LEU A 10 -19.29 9.07 5.84
N ASP A 11 -19.60 10.35 6.07
CA ASP A 11 -19.00 11.49 5.33
C ASP A 11 -17.51 11.72 5.67
N ALA A 12 -17.01 11.09 6.74
CA ALA A 12 -15.74 11.48 7.34
C ALA A 12 -14.48 11.11 6.55
N ASP A 13 -14.54 10.32 5.47
CA ASP A 13 -13.34 9.88 4.74
C ASP A 13 -12.96 10.88 3.60
N GLU A 14 -13.92 11.56 2.95
CA GLU A 14 -13.65 12.65 1.98
C GLU A 14 -13.50 14.00 2.71
N ASP A 15 -14.41 14.32 3.63
CA ASP A 15 -14.43 15.62 4.34
C ASP A 15 -13.17 15.85 5.20
N ILE A 16 -12.58 14.81 5.77
CA ILE A 16 -11.34 14.97 6.57
C ILE A 16 -10.13 15.19 5.67
N PHE A 17 -10.09 14.58 4.48
CA PHE A 17 -9.03 14.87 3.52
C PHE A 17 -9.16 16.32 3.06
N GLU A 18 -10.38 16.79 2.83
CA GLU A 18 -10.70 18.20 2.56
C GLU A 18 -10.29 19.12 3.72
N ASP A 19 -10.74 18.86 4.94
CA ASP A 19 -10.42 19.64 6.15
C ASP A 19 -8.92 19.69 6.43
N ALA A 20 -8.22 18.57 6.23
CA ALA A 20 -6.78 18.53 6.41
C ALA A 20 -6.03 19.22 5.27
N LEU A 21 -6.51 19.13 4.03
CA LEU A 21 -5.99 19.92 2.92
C LEU A 21 -6.27 21.42 3.11
N GLU A 22 -7.43 21.79 3.63
CA GLU A 22 -7.76 23.15 4.05
C GLU A 22 -6.85 23.60 5.18
N THR A 23 -6.53 22.73 6.14
CA THR A 23 -5.59 23.07 7.22
C THR A 23 -4.16 23.23 6.70
N ILE A 24 -3.73 22.38 5.76
CA ILE A 24 -2.44 22.48 5.05
C ILE A 24 -2.40 23.72 4.12
N SER A 25 -3.54 24.18 3.60
CA SER A 25 -3.63 25.39 2.77
C SER A 25 -3.71 26.68 3.60
N ARG A 26 -4.38 26.65 4.77
CA ARG A 26 -4.54 27.74 5.74
C ARG A 26 -3.32 27.97 6.64
N SER A 27 -2.28 27.14 6.57
CA SER A 27 -1.05 27.34 7.33
C SER A 27 0.04 28.23 6.66
N PRO A 28 -0.21 29.45 6.14
CA PRO A 28 0.86 30.42 5.93
C PRO A 28 1.30 31.19 7.19
N SER A 29 0.53 31.18 8.29
CA SER A 29 0.77 32.13 9.42
C SER A 29 1.43 31.57 10.67
N ASP A 30 1.46 30.26 10.91
CA ASP A 30 2.00 29.70 12.17
C ASP A 30 3.49 29.32 12.12
N MET A 31 4.19 29.62 11.02
CA MET A 31 5.67 29.52 10.98
C MET A 31 6.38 30.71 11.62
N ALA A 32 5.68 31.75 12.06
CA ALA A 32 6.31 32.94 12.66
C ALA A 32 6.51 32.87 14.19
N THR A 33 6.01 31.85 14.91
CA THR A 33 5.98 31.88 16.39
C THR A 33 6.47 30.61 17.11
N SER A 34 7.18 29.69 16.45
CA SER A 34 8.07 28.77 17.19
C SER A 34 9.43 29.44 17.37
N GLY A 35 9.54 30.24 18.43
CA GLY A 35 10.74 30.98 18.77
C GLY A 35 11.97 30.07 18.85
N PHE A 36 12.98 30.40 18.05
CA PHE A 36 14.33 29.89 18.20
C PHE A 36 14.89 30.37 19.55
N HIS A 37 14.66 29.62 20.62
CA HIS A 37 15.45 29.76 21.83
C HIS A 37 16.85 29.21 21.57
N PHE A 38 17.75 30.09 21.12
CA PHE A 38 19.19 29.90 21.23
C PHE A 38 19.55 29.88 22.72
N VAL A 39 19.80 28.69 23.27
CA VAL A 39 20.44 28.56 24.60
C VAL A 39 21.96 28.56 24.37
N PRO A 40 22.71 29.55 24.90
CA PRO A 40 24.16 29.61 24.74
C PRO A 40 24.81 28.53 25.61
N CYS A 41 25.63 27.67 24.99
CA CYS A 41 26.38 26.64 25.71
C CYS A 41 27.60 27.27 26.37
N GLU A 42 27.49 27.54 27.68
CA GLU A 42 28.62 27.92 28.52
C GLU A 42 29.64 26.78 28.64
N THR A 43 30.87 27.15 28.41
CA THR A 43 32.08 26.36 28.57
C THR A 43 32.45 26.32 30.05
N LYS A 44 32.53 25.12 30.66
CA LYS A 44 33.65 24.70 31.54
C LYS A 44 33.37 23.40 32.33
N ARG A 45 34.32 22.47 32.14
CA ARG A 45 35.09 21.72 33.15
C ARG A 45 34.50 20.49 33.86
N THR A 46 35.09 19.35 33.46
CA THR A 46 35.76 18.32 34.28
C THR A 46 34.96 17.50 35.30
N SER A 47 34.83 16.19 35.08
CA SER A 47 35.72 15.14 35.65
C SER A 47 35.01 13.79 35.87
N ARG A 48 35.79 12.70 35.73
CA ARG A 48 35.62 11.29 36.17
C ARG A 48 34.78 10.38 35.27
N GLN A 49 35.44 9.52 34.47
CA GLN A 49 35.97 8.18 34.80
C GLN A 49 34.87 7.13 35.06
N LEU A 50 34.72 6.20 34.12
CA LEU A 50 34.52 4.76 34.34
C LEU A 50 34.82 4.04 33.01
N GLY A 51 35.74 3.08 33.06
CA GLY A 51 36.32 2.44 31.88
C GLY A 51 35.58 1.19 31.40
N ALA A 52 35.80 0.85 30.13
CA ALA A 52 35.81 -0.51 29.61
C ALA A 52 36.66 -0.50 28.33
N SER A 53 37.66 -1.36 28.27
CA SER A 53 38.61 -1.51 27.16
C SER A 53 37.92 -1.76 25.82
N ALA A 54 38.11 -0.84 24.87
CA ALA A 54 37.98 -1.12 23.45
C ALA A 54 39.30 -0.73 22.78
N MET A 55 39.83 -1.65 21.97
CA MET A 55 41.07 -1.57 21.20
C MET A 55 41.31 -0.19 20.59
N GLY A 56 42.54 0.30 20.77
CA GLY A 56 42.97 1.65 20.41
C GLY A 56 42.66 2.03 18.96
N ARG A 57 41.96 3.16 18.80
CA ARG A 57 42.01 3.97 17.59
C ARG A 57 42.84 5.22 17.89
N PRO A 58 43.71 5.66 16.96
CA PRO A 58 44.55 6.81 17.16
C PRO A 58 43.69 8.08 17.28
N GLU A 59 43.83 8.77 18.40
CA GLU A 59 43.28 10.09 18.66
C GLU A 59 43.90 11.09 17.67
N GLY A 60 43.13 11.64 16.72
CA GLY A 60 43.61 12.80 15.96
C GLY A 60 43.00 13.10 14.59
N SER A 61 42.27 12.20 13.93
CA SER A 61 41.51 12.56 12.72
C SER A 61 40.03 12.27 12.93
N SER A 62 39.23 13.33 12.96
CA SER A 62 37.80 13.24 12.67
C SER A 62 37.69 12.78 11.21
N ALA A 63 37.76 11.48 10.96
CA ALA A 63 37.57 10.91 9.63
C ALA A 63 36.12 11.14 9.21
N LYS A 64 35.84 12.30 8.59
CA LYS A 64 34.57 12.58 7.93
C LYS A 64 34.45 11.53 6.81
N VAL A 65 33.41 10.71 6.85
CA VAL A 65 33.11 9.78 5.75
C VAL A 65 32.81 10.62 4.51
N ASP A 66 33.57 10.42 3.44
CA ASP A 66 33.32 11.12 2.17
C ASP A 66 32.09 10.54 1.46
N LEU A 67 31.59 11.29 0.47
CA LEU A 67 30.40 10.90 -0.29
C LEU A 67 30.58 9.53 -0.98
N LYS A 68 31.76 9.26 -1.53
CA LYS A 68 32.09 8.02 -2.22
C LYS A 68 31.92 6.80 -1.31
N SER A 69 32.60 6.83 -0.17
CA SER A 69 32.58 5.74 0.82
C SER A 69 31.16 5.55 1.37
N GLY A 70 30.44 6.66 1.60
CA GLY A 70 29.03 6.62 1.99
C GLY A 70 28.12 5.94 0.97
N LEU A 71 28.33 6.19 -0.32
CA LEU A 71 27.58 5.57 -1.41
C LEU A 71 27.91 4.07 -1.55
N GLU A 72 29.20 3.72 -1.57
CA GLU A 72 29.68 2.34 -1.75
C GLU A 72 29.23 1.42 -0.60
N GLU A 73 29.41 1.85 0.65
CA GLU A 73 28.98 1.07 1.83
C GLU A 73 27.44 0.96 1.90
N CYS A 74 26.70 1.99 1.50
CA CYS A 74 25.24 1.93 1.45
C CYS A 74 24.71 1.01 0.34
N ALA A 75 25.37 0.98 -0.82
CA ALA A 75 25.05 0.05 -1.90
C ALA A 75 25.32 -1.41 -1.48
N GLU A 76 26.41 -1.65 -0.75
CA GLU A 76 26.71 -2.97 -0.21
C GLU A 76 25.67 -3.40 0.84
N ALA A 77 25.24 -2.49 1.72
CA ALA A 77 24.16 -2.76 2.66
C ALA A 77 22.85 -3.13 1.97
N LEU A 78 22.52 -2.48 0.84
CA LEU A 78 21.36 -2.84 0.03
C LEU A 78 21.48 -4.25 -0.57
N ASN A 79 22.66 -4.61 -1.08
CA ASN A 79 22.91 -5.97 -1.59
C ASN A 79 22.78 -7.04 -0.50
N LEU A 80 23.29 -6.75 0.71
CA LEU A 80 23.11 -7.60 1.89
C LEU A 80 21.62 -7.77 2.22
N PHE A 81 20.85 -6.68 2.25
CA PHE A 81 19.41 -6.71 2.50
C PHE A 81 18.66 -7.55 1.45
N LEU A 82 18.91 -7.33 0.15
CA LEU A 82 18.29 -8.09 -0.94
C LEU A 82 18.70 -9.58 -0.95
N SER A 83 19.80 -9.91 -0.27
CA SER A 83 20.30 -11.27 -0.06
C SER A 83 19.87 -11.90 1.28
N ASN A 84 18.88 -11.31 1.97
CA ASN A 84 18.36 -11.73 3.28
C ASN A 84 19.33 -11.59 4.46
N LYS A 85 20.42 -10.85 4.31
CA LYS A 85 21.40 -10.57 5.39
C LYS A 85 21.04 -9.26 6.10
N PHE A 86 19.85 -9.21 6.69
CA PHE A 86 19.27 -7.97 7.20
C PHE A 86 20.08 -7.40 8.38
N LYS A 87 20.48 -8.25 9.32
CA LYS A 87 21.34 -7.88 10.43
C LYS A 87 22.69 -7.32 9.96
N ASP A 88 23.36 -8.00 9.03
CA ASP A 88 24.66 -7.57 8.50
C ASP A 88 24.55 -6.19 7.82
N ALA A 89 23.46 -5.95 7.07
CA ALA A 89 23.17 -4.64 6.48
C ALA A 89 23.04 -3.54 7.55
N LEU A 90 22.30 -3.81 8.63
CA LEU A 90 22.15 -2.86 9.75
C LEU A 90 23.47 -2.62 10.49
N GLU A 91 24.27 -3.66 10.70
CA GLU A 91 25.56 -3.57 11.40
C GLU A 91 26.62 -2.82 10.58
N LEU A 92 26.60 -2.96 9.26
CA LEU A 92 27.43 -2.17 8.35
C LEU A 92 27.08 -0.68 8.44
N LEU A 93 25.79 -0.33 8.49
CA LEU A 93 25.34 1.06 8.42
C LEU A 93 25.41 1.81 9.77
N ARG A 94 25.15 1.11 10.88
CA ARG A 94 24.95 1.70 12.22
C ARG A 94 26.09 2.60 12.70
N PRO A 95 27.39 2.26 12.55
CA PRO A 95 28.50 3.07 13.09
C PRO A 95 28.55 4.49 12.54
N TRP A 96 28.06 4.68 11.30
CA TRP A 96 28.16 5.95 10.56
C TRP A 96 26.82 6.68 10.42
N ALA A 97 25.72 6.13 10.96
CA ALA A 97 24.37 6.66 10.79
C ALA A 97 24.14 8.09 11.33
N LYS A 98 25.05 8.61 12.16
CA LYS A 98 25.00 10.01 12.68
C LYS A 98 26.01 10.96 12.01
N GLU A 99 26.90 10.41 11.19
CA GLU A 99 28.06 11.09 10.62
C GLU A 99 28.13 11.04 9.10
N SER A 100 27.27 10.28 8.42
CA SER A 100 27.22 10.19 6.96
C SER A 100 25.77 10.12 6.48
N MET A 101 25.41 10.96 5.50
CA MET A 101 24.02 11.09 5.04
C MET A 101 23.44 9.78 4.48
N TYR A 102 24.25 9.02 3.74
CA TYR A 102 23.82 7.77 3.12
C TYR A 102 23.71 6.62 4.13
N HIS A 103 24.63 6.54 5.08
CA HIS A 103 24.51 5.63 6.22
C HIS A 103 23.29 5.93 7.06
N ALA A 104 23.01 7.21 7.30
CA ALA A 104 21.84 7.65 8.04
C ALA A 104 20.55 7.27 7.32
N LEU A 105 20.47 7.53 6.02
CA LEU A 105 19.34 7.14 5.16
C LEU A 105 19.16 5.62 5.13
N GLY A 106 20.21 4.86 4.81
CA GLY A 106 20.14 3.40 4.69
C GLY A 106 19.74 2.74 6.01
N TYR A 107 20.40 3.11 7.11
CA TYR A 107 20.11 2.56 8.43
C TYR A 107 18.67 2.85 8.83
N SER A 108 18.26 4.13 8.74
CA SER A 108 16.92 4.52 9.13
C SER A 108 15.87 3.87 8.23
N THR A 109 16.12 3.71 6.93
CA THR A 109 15.21 3.04 6.00
C THR A 109 14.94 1.59 6.39
N ILE A 110 15.97 0.82 6.74
CA ILE A 110 15.78 -0.57 7.19
C ILE A 110 14.97 -0.63 8.50
N VAL A 111 15.25 0.28 9.44
CA VAL A 111 14.48 0.38 10.70
C VAL A 111 13.01 0.77 10.43
N VAL A 112 12.75 1.66 9.47
CA VAL A 112 11.38 2.01 9.05
C VAL A 112 10.68 0.83 8.40
N LEU A 113 11.36 0.07 7.53
CA LEU A 113 10.81 -1.14 6.94
C LEU A 113 10.43 -2.16 8.01
N GLN A 114 11.29 -2.37 9.02
CA GLN A 114 10.97 -3.22 10.16
C GLN A 114 9.71 -2.73 10.88
N ALA A 115 9.64 -1.43 11.21
CA ALA A 115 8.47 -0.85 11.88
C ALA A 115 7.16 -1.00 11.10
N VAL A 116 7.21 -0.79 9.79
CA VAL A 116 6.05 -0.98 8.91
C VAL A 116 5.69 -2.47 8.85
N MET A 117 6.66 -3.37 8.72
CA MET A 117 6.36 -4.80 8.60
C MET A 117 5.85 -5.43 9.91
N THR A 118 6.38 -5.02 11.07
CA THR A 118 5.99 -5.57 12.38
C THR A 118 4.70 -4.95 12.91
N PHE A 119 4.44 -3.69 12.55
CA PHE A 119 3.34 -2.89 13.09
C PHE A 119 3.34 -2.82 14.63
N GLU A 120 4.53 -2.83 15.22
CA GLU A 120 4.71 -2.75 16.67
C GLU A 120 4.98 -1.31 17.10
N GLN A 121 4.32 -0.86 18.17
CA GLN A 121 4.48 0.52 18.65
C GLN A 121 5.94 0.84 19.02
N GLN A 122 6.68 -0.14 19.55
CA GLN A 122 8.09 0.04 19.88
C GLN A 122 8.94 0.23 18.62
N ASP A 123 8.72 -0.57 17.58
CA ASP A 123 9.44 -0.44 16.33
C ASP A 123 9.07 0.85 15.58
N ILE A 124 7.80 1.25 15.59
CA ILE A 124 7.34 2.53 15.05
C ILE A 124 8.04 3.70 15.74
N GLN A 125 8.14 3.68 17.08
CA GLN A 125 8.89 4.69 17.84
C GLN A 125 10.38 4.69 17.49
N ASN A 126 10.99 3.50 17.36
CA ASN A 126 12.39 3.35 16.95
C ASN A 126 12.62 3.93 15.54
N GLY A 127 11.73 3.63 14.58
CA GLY A 127 11.78 4.16 13.22
C GLY A 127 11.63 5.68 13.18
N ILE A 128 10.74 6.26 13.97
CA ILE A 128 10.57 7.72 14.07
C ILE A 128 11.82 8.38 14.66
N SER A 129 12.43 7.77 15.68
CA SER A 129 13.68 8.25 16.26
C SER A 129 14.83 8.17 15.26
N ALA A 130 15.01 7.04 14.59
CA ALA A 130 16.02 6.86 13.54
C ALA A 130 15.85 7.87 12.40
N MET A 131 14.62 8.13 11.96
CA MET A 131 14.33 9.15 10.94
C MET A 131 14.59 10.59 11.43
N LYS A 132 14.39 10.87 12.72
CA LYS A 132 14.75 12.17 13.31
C LYS A 132 16.26 12.38 13.27
N ASP A 133 17.04 11.37 13.67
CA ASP A 133 18.50 11.41 13.63
C ASP A 133 18.98 11.54 12.17
N ALA A 134 18.40 10.79 11.23
CA ALA A 134 18.77 10.86 9.82
C ALA A 134 18.49 12.23 9.20
N LEU A 135 17.34 12.85 9.48
CA LEU A 135 17.04 14.22 9.04
C LEU A 135 18.06 15.23 9.59
N GLN A 136 18.47 15.09 10.86
CA GLN A 136 19.50 15.94 11.45
C GLN A 136 20.86 15.74 10.79
N THR A 137 21.24 14.49 10.50
CA THR A 137 22.48 14.18 9.78
C THR A 137 22.47 14.78 8.38
N CYS A 138 21.44 14.52 7.57
CA CYS A 138 21.32 15.07 6.21
C CYS A 138 21.34 16.61 6.21
N GLN A 139 20.68 17.26 7.18
CA GLN A 139 20.65 18.72 7.30
C GLN A 139 22.05 19.35 7.46
N LYS A 140 23.04 18.63 8.01
CA LYS A 140 24.42 19.12 8.13
C LYS A 140 25.10 19.34 6.77
N TYR A 141 24.65 18.63 5.74
CA TYR A 141 25.23 18.60 4.39
C TYR A 141 24.45 19.43 3.37
N ARG A 142 23.22 19.85 3.70
CA ARG A 142 22.41 20.71 2.83
C ARG A 142 23.01 22.12 2.78
N LYS A 143 22.75 22.84 1.67
CA LYS A 143 23.19 24.22 1.50
C LYS A 143 22.69 25.07 2.67
N LYS A 144 23.61 25.75 3.36
CA LYS A 144 23.27 26.69 4.42
C LYS A 144 22.85 28.00 3.80
N CYS A 145 21.56 28.24 3.63
CA CYS A 145 21.08 29.57 3.26
C CYS A 145 21.25 30.51 4.46
N THR A 146 22.12 31.51 4.35
CA THR A 146 22.09 32.64 5.29
C THR A 146 20.85 33.50 5.01
N VAL A 147 20.36 34.23 6.03
CA VAL A 147 19.16 35.10 5.90
C VAL A 147 19.30 36.06 4.70
N VAL A 148 20.51 36.53 4.41
CA VAL A 148 20.83 37.43 3.29
C VAL A 148 20.72 36.73 1.93
N GLU A 149 21.19 35.48 1.82
CA GLU A 149 21.11 34.69 0.59
C GLU A 149 19.68 34.23 0.28
N SER A 150 18.83 34.01 1.30
CA SER A 150 17.41 33.69 1.10
C SER A 150 16.66 34.81 0.38
N PHE A 151 17.03 36.08 0.60
CA PHE A 151 16.46 37.21 -0.15
C PHE A 151 16.97 37.27 -1.59
N SER A 152 18.25 36.95 -1.85
CA SER A 152 18.80 36.95 -3.22
C SER A 152 18.39 35.73 -4.03
N SER A 153 18.26 34.54 -3.42
CA SER A 153 17.86 33.31 -4.10
C SER A 153 16.39 33.33 -4.52
N LEU A 154 15.54 34.08 -3.81
CA LEU A 154 14.15 34.35 -4.20
C LEU A 154 14.07 35.17 -5.51
N LEU A 155 15.10 35.96 -5.81
CA LEU A 155 15.19 36.81 -7.00
C LEU A 155 16.00 36.17 -8.14
N SER A 156 16.91 35.25 -7.86
CA SER A 156 17.79 34.64 -8.88
C SER A 156 17.61 33.13 -9.00
N ARG A 157 17.06 32.68 -10.14
CA ARG A 157 17.16 31.28 -10.61
C ARG A 157 18.61 30.76 -10.66
N GLY A 158 19.61 31.64 -10.69
CA GLY A 158 21.04 31.29 -10.71
C GLY A 158 21.59 30.66 -9.42
N SER A 159 20.87 30.68 -8.29
CA SER A 159 21.35 30.04 -7.05
C SER A 159 21.35 28.50 -7.11
N LEU A 160 20.56 27.91 -8.02
CA LEU A 160 20.46 26.45 -8.19
C LEU A 160 21.65 25.85 -8.95
N GLU A 161 22.32 26.66 -9.79
CA GLU A 161 23.51 26.25 -10.57
C GLU A 161 24.77 26.07 -9.71
N GLN A 162 24.71 26.42 -8.42
CA GLN A 162 25.86 26.49 -7.51
C GLN A 162 25.87 25.42 -6.42
N LEU A 163 24.97 24.42 -6.45
CA LEU A 163 25.04 23.33 -5.48
C LEU A 163 26.24 22.44 -5.79
N SER A 164 27.02 22.13 -4.77
CA SER A 164 27.96 21.03 -4.82
C SER A 164 27.22 19.69 -4.96
N GLU A 165 27.90 18.68 -5.51
CA GLU A 165 27.36 17.33 -5.62
C GLU A 165 26.94 16.79 -4.23
N GLU A 166 27.74 17.03 -3.18
CA GLU A 166 27.40 16.65 -1.79
C GLU A 166 26.08 17.29 -1.31
N GLU A 167 25.85 18.57 -1.62
CA GLU A 167 24.60 19.26 -1.26
C GLU A 167 23.39 18.72 -2.05
N MET A 168 23.57 18.38 -3.33
CA MET A 168 22.52 17.76 -4.16
C MET A 168 22.06 16.42 -3.56
N HIS A 169 23.01 15.58 -3.17
CA HIS A 169 22.72 14.30 -2.50
C HIS A 169 22.03 14.50 -1.16
N ALA A 170 22.43 15.52 -0.39
CA ALA A 170 21.82 15.84 0.89
C ALA A 170 20.34 16.26 0.76
N GLU A 171 19.99 17.01 -0.29
CA GLU A 171 18.60 17.39 -0.58
C GLU A 171 17.73 16.15 -0.84
N ILE A 172 18.19 15.24 -1.70
CA ILE A 172 17.44 13.99 -1.99
C ILE A 172 17.32 13.13 -0.74
N CYS A 173 18.41 12.87 -0.01
CA CYS A 173 18.37 12.04 1.19
C CYS A 173 17.43 12.63 2.25
N TYR A 174 17.40 13.96 2.37
CA TYR A 174 16.48 14.65 3.27
C TYR A 174 15.02 14.50 2.83
N ALA A 175 14.73 14.66 1.53
CA ALA A 175 13.39 14.46 0.98
C ALA A 175 12.86 13.04 1.18
N GLU A 176 13.71 12.03 1.05
CA GLU A 176 13.39 10.62 1.30
C GLU A 176 13.10 10.35 2.77
N CYS A 177 13.95 10.86 3.66
CA CYS A 177 13.73 10.75 5.10
C CYS A 177 12.41 11.41 5.53
N LEU A 178 12.03 12.53 4.91
CA LEU A 178 10.75 13.19 5.18
C LEU A 178 9.56 12.29 4.81
N LEU A 179 9.60 11.62 3.66
CA LEU A 179 8.53 10.71 3.22
C LEU A 179 8.39 9.51 4.15
N GLN A 180 9.51 8.86 4.46
CA GLN A 180 9.50 7.69 5.34
C GLN A 180 9.03 8.04 6.75
N LYS A 181 9.45 9.20 7.27
CA LYS A 181 8.95 9.73 8.54
C LYS A 181 7.47 10.08 8.49
N ALA A 182 6.98 10.64 7.38
CA ALA A 182 5.56 10.93 7.19
C ALA A 182 4.72 9.65 7.25
N ALA A 183 5.16 8.59 6.55
CA ALA A 183 4.51 7.28 6.57
C ALA A 183 4.38 6.73 8.00
N LEU A 184 5.45 6.74 8.79
CA LEU A 184 5.39 6.32 10.20
C LEU A 184 4.52 7.24 11.07
N THR A 185 4.48 8.54 10.78
CA THR A 185 3.64 9.49 11.53
C THR A 185 2.16 9.17 11.38
N PHE A 186 1.72 8.69 10.21
CA PHE A 186 0.34 8.24 10.01
C PHE A 186 -0.01 6.95 10.76
N VAL A 187 0.99 6.14 11.10
CA VAL A 187 0.81 4.87 11.81
C VAL A 187 0.93 5.03 13.34
N GLN A 188 1.67 6.04 13.81
CA GLN A 188 2.04 6.17 15.23
C GLN A 188 0.88 6.42 16.21
N ASP A 189 -0.11 7.26 15.86
CA ASP A 189 -1.20 7.62 16.79
C ASP A 189 -2.42 8.27 16.12
N GLU A 190 -3.56 8.27 16.83
CA GLU A 190 -4.92 8.48 16.33
C GLU A 190 -5.34 9.95 16.12
N ASN A 191 -4.52 10.94 16.48
CA ASN A 191 -4.96 12.34 16.48
C ASN A 191 -4.71 13.09 15.15
N MET A 192 -5.60 14.05 14.86
CA MET A 192 -5.56 14.89 13.66
C MET A 192 -4.23 15.67 13.52
N ILE A 193 -3.56 15.96 14.64
CA ILE A 193 -2.27 16.67 14.65
C ILE A 193 -1.19 15.87 13.90
N ASN A 194 -1.12 14.55 14.10
CA ASN A 194 -0.16 13.70 13.40
C ASN A 194 -0.47 13.59 11.90
N PHE A 195 -1.76 13.56 11.53
CA PHE A 195 -2.16 13.61 10.13
C PHE A 195 -1.66 14.88 9.43
N ILE A 196 -1.88 16.05 10.04
CA ILE A 196 -1.40 17.34 9.52
C ILE A 196 0.14 17.35 9.44
N LYS A 197 0.83 16.90 10.49
CA LYS A 197 2.31 16.81 10.49
C LYS A 197 2.84 15.90 9.38
N GLY A 198 2.18 14.79 9.10
CA GLY A 198 2.50 13.90 7.99
C GLY A 198 2.32 14.59 6.64
N GLY A 199 1.17 15.24 6.44
CA GLY A 199 0.87 16.00 5.22
C GLY A 199 1.88 17.12 4.93
N LEU A 200 2.28 17.89 5.95
CA LEU A 200 3.31 18.93 5.80
C LEU A 200 4.66 18.35 5.36
N LYS A 201 5.07 17.19 5.88
CA LYS A 201 6.31 16.52 5.46
C LYS A 201 6.27 16.05 4.01
N ILE A 202 5.14 15.50 3.57
CA ILE A 202 4.93 15.10 2.17
C ILE A 202 5.03 16.33 1.26
N ARG A 203 4.41 17.45 1.64
CA ARG A 203 4.49 18.70 0.89
C ARG A 203 5.92 19.21 0.76
N THR A 204 6.67 19.28 1.87
CA THR A 204 8.06 19.70 1.83
C THR A 204 8.91 18.78 0.96
N SER A 205 8.75 17.46 1.10
CA SER A 205 9.46 16.48 0.26
C SER A 205 9.16 16.68 -1.23
N TYR A 206 7.88 16.83 -1.59
CA TYR A 206 7.46 17.08 -2.96
C TYR A 206 8.07 18.35 -3.58
N GLN A 207 8.16 19.44 -2.79
CA GLN A 207 8.81 20.67 -3.22
C GLN A 207 10.30 20.47 -3.48
N ILE A 208 11.01 19.77 -2.59
CA ILE A 208 12.43 19.45 -2.77
C ILE A 208 12.63 18.61 -4.03
N TYR A 209 11.77 17.63 -4.31
CA TYR A 209 11.87 16.85 -5.55
C TYR A 209 11.64 17.68 -6.82
N LYS A 210 10.74 18.68 -6.79
CA LYS A 210 10.57 19.62 -7.92
C LYS A 210 11.82 20.45 -8.17
N GLU A 211 12.48 20.90 -7.10
CA GLU A 211 13.76 21.61 -7.19
C GLU A 211 14.86 20.69 -7.72
N CYS A 212 14.98 19.47 -7.19
CA CYS A 212 15.94 18.46 -7.65
C CYS A 212 15.72 18.09 -9.14
N LEU A 213 14.47 17.98 -9.58
CA LEU A 213 14.15 17.75 -11.00
C LEU A 213 14.58 18.94 -11.88
N SER A 214 14.45 20.17 -11.37
CA SER A 214 14.92 21.36 -12.09
C SER A 214 16.44 21.38 -12.21
N ILE A 215 17.15 21.02 -11.13
CA ILE A 215 18.61 20.86 -11.11
C ILE A 215 19.06 19.80 -12.12
N LEU A 216 18.39 18.63 -12.12
CA LEU A 216 18.69 17.53 -13.05
C LEU A 216 18.66 18.00 -14.51
N HIS A 217 17.59 18.69 -14.91
CA HIS A 217 17.46 19.19 -16.28
C HIS A 217 18.54 20.21 -16.66
N VAL A 218 18.95 21.08 -15.73
CA VAL A 218 20.02 22.06 -15.97
C VAL A 218 21.37 21.37 -16.17
N ILE A 219 21.71 20.40 -15.32
CA ILE A 219 22.96 19.65 -15.42
C ILE A 219 23.02 18.84 -16.72
N GLN A 220 21.93 18.14 -17.07
CA GLN A 220 21.82 17.38 -18.33
C GLN A 220 22.00 18.29 -19.55
N LYS A 221 21.41 19.49 -19.53
CA LYS A 221 21.56 20.48 -20.61
C LYS A 221 23.01 20.99 -20.72
N ASN A 222 23.65 21.25 -19.60
CA ASN A 222 25.01 21.80 -19.55
C ASN A 222 26.11 20.74 -19.74
N LYS A 223 25.76 19.44 -19.73
CA LYS A 223 26.70 18.31 -19.84
C LYS A 223 27.84 18.40 -18.81
N GLN A 224 27.53 18.83 -17.58
CA GLN A 224 28.53 18.86 -16.52
C GLN A 224 28.83 17.43 -16.07
N GLU A 225 30.11 17.05 -16.11
CA GLU A 225 30.57 15.77 -15.56
C GLU A 225 30.63 15.87 -14.03
N GLN A 226 29.77 15.13 -13.34
CA GLN A 226 29.89 14.89 -11.91
C GLN A 226 29.99 13.37 -11.68
N HIS A 227 30.85 12.96 -10.74
CA HIS A 227 31.30 11.57 -10.64
C HIS A 227 30.21 10.63 -10.10
N PHE A 228 29.30 11.13 -9.27
CA PHE A 228 28.19 10.41 -8.65
C PHE A 228 26.81 10.91 -9.12
N PHE A 229 26.76 11.70 -10.20
CA PHE A 229 25.52 12.25 -10.75
C PHE A 229 24.41 11.21 -10.95
N TYR A 230 24.77 10.01 -11.39
CA TYR A 230 23.82 8.92 -11.64
C TYR A 230 23.06 8.48 -10.38
N GLU A 231 23.67 8.61 -9.19
CA GLU A 231 23.03 8.32 -7.91
C GLU A 231 22.01 9.39 -7.53
N PHE A 232 22.31 10.66 -7.85
CA PHE A 232 21.37 11.77 -7.69
C PHE A 232 20.20 11.61 -8.67
N GLU A 233 20.49 11.35 -9.95
CA GLU A 233 19.48 11.13 -10.99
C GLU A 233 18.53 10.00 -10.60
N GLY A 234 19.04 8.85 -10.17
CA GLY A 234 18.22 7.74 -9.68
C GLY A 234 17.29 8.14 -8.54
N GLY A 235 17.75 9.01 -7.64
CA GLY A 235 16.95 9.59 -6.55
C GLY A 235 15.83 10.50 -7.02
N VAL A 236 16.12 11.39 -7.96
CA VAL A 236 15.10 12.25 -8.55
C VAL A 236 14.04 11.40 -9.23
N LYS A 237 14.45 10.44 -10.06
CA LYS A 237 13.55 9.56 -10.81
C LYS A 237 12.66 8.71 -9.90
N LEU A 238 13.21 8.16 -8.82
CA LEU A 238 12.43 7.45 -7.80
C LEU A 238 11.34 8.34 -7.20
N GLY A 239 11.73 9.49 -6.66
CA GLY A 239 10.81 10.37 -5.95
C GLY A 239 9.76 11.00 -6.86
N THR A 240 10.17 11.65 -7.95
CA THR A 240 9.23 12.30 -8.86
C THR A 240 8.33 11.28 -9.55
N GLY A 241 8.89 10.11 -9.89
CA GLY A 241 8.15 9.00 -10.49
C GLY A 241 7.07 8.46 -9.55
N ALA A 242 7.44 8.18 -8.30
CA ALA A 242 6.51 7.74 -7.26
C ALA A 242 5.43 8.78 -6.97
N PHE A 243 5.77 10.07 -6.84
CA PHE A 243 4.79 11.13 -6.62
C PHE A 243 3.78 11.23 -7.76
N ASN A 244 4.26 11.28 -9.01
CA ASN A 244 3.41 11.35 -10.18
C ASN A 244 2.46 10.15 -10.25
N LEU A 245 2.99 8.95 -9.98
CA LEU A 245 2.21 7.72 -9.97
C LEU A 245 1.15 7.72 -8.86
N MET A 246 1.54 7.98 -7.61
CA MET A 246 0.65 7.95 -6.46
C MET A 246 -0.46 9.00 -6.55
N LEU A 247 -0.14 10.22 -6.97
CA LEU A 247 -1.14 11.28 -7.18
C LEU A 247 -2.13 10.92 -8.30
N SER A 248 -1.68 10.21 -9.34
CA SER A 248 -2.54 9.76 -10.45
C SER A 248 -3.56 8.67 -10.07
N LEU A 249 -3.44 8.08 -8.89
CA LEU A 249 -4.37 7.06 -8.39
C LEU A 249 -5.59 7.67 -7.72
N LEU A 250 -5.50 8.91 -7.23
CA LEU A 250 -6.51 9.50 -6.38
C LEU A 250 -7.82 9.79 -7.15
N PRO A 251 -8.99 9.76 -6.49
CA PRO A 251 -10.25 10.15 -7.10
C PRO A 251 -10.22 11.62 -7.58
N ALA A 252 -10.98 11.94 -8.63
CA ALA A 252 -10.97 13.26 -9.27
C ALA A 252 -11.30 14.44 -8.34
N ARG A 253 -12.05 14.22 -7.25
CA ARG A 253 -12.30 15.25 -6.22
C ARG A 253 -11.02 15.60 -5.47
N ILE A 254 -10.33 14.58 -4.96
CA ILE A 254 -9.07 14.70 -4.24
C ILE A 254 -7.97 15.31 -5.12
N ILE A 255 -7.87 14.90 -6.39
CA ILE A 255 -6.90 15.46 -7.33
C ILE A 255 -7.08 16.98 -7.47
N ARG A 256 -8.32 17.48 -7.66
CA ARG A 256 -8.57 18.91 -7.85
C ARG A 256 -8.15 19.76 -6.65
N LEU A 257 -8.35 19.25 -5.43
CA LEU A 257 -7.94 19.92 -4.20
C LEU A 257 -6.42 19.96 -4.06
N LEU A 258 -5.74 18.87 -4.46
CA LEU A 258 -4.29 18.77 -4.46
C LEU A 258 -3.64 19.66 -5.52
N GLU A 259 -4.24 19.75 -6.71
CA GLU A 259 -3.82 20.66 -7.79
C GLU A 259 -3.90 22.12 -7.39
N PHE A 260 -4.94 22.51 -6.65
CA PHE A 260 -5.09 23.86 -6.13
C PHE A 260 -3.89 24.30 -5.25
N ILE A 261 -3.29 23.37 -4.48
CA ILE A 261 -2.12 23.65 -3.64
C ILE A 261 -0.77 23.31 -4.33
N GLY A 262 -0.80 22.95 -5.62
CA GLY A 262 0.39 22.77 -6.46
C GLY A 262 0.90 21.33 -6.63
N PHE A 263 0.18 20.32 -6.11
CA PHE A 263 0.45 18.91 -6.43
C PHE A 263 -0.17 18.54 -7.77
N SER A 264 0.54 17.84 -8.62
CA SER A 264 -0.02 17.31 -9.86
C SER A 264 0.55 15.92 -10.11
N GLY A 265 -0.30 15.02 -10.58
CA GLY A 265 0.07 13.63 -10.84
C GLY A 265 -0.18 13.26 -12.29
N ASN A 266 0.84 12.76 -12.98
CA ASN A 266 0.70 12.18 -14.30
C ASN A 266 1.21 10.73 -14.29
N ARG A 267 0.30 9.78 -14.50
CA ARG A 267 0.62 8.34 -14.46
C ARG A 267 1.70 7.94 -15.46
N ASP A 268 1.56 8.39 -16.71
CA ASP A 268 2.44 8.01 -17.81
C ASP A 268 3.86 8.58 -17.57
N LEU A 269 3.95 9.83 -17.07
CA LEU A 269 5.21 10.42 -16.63
C LEU A 269 5.81 9.70 -15.42
N GLY A 270 4.98 9.33 -14.44
CA GLY A 270 5.42 8.62 -13.24
C GLY A 270 6.05 7.26 -13.57
N LEU A 271 5.39 6.48 -14.43
CA LEU A 271 5.91 5.21 -14.91
C LEU A 271 7.17 5.39 -15.77
N LEU A 272 7.22 6.41 -16.64
CA LEU A 272 8.42 6.70 -17.43
C LEU A 272 9.63 6.98 -16.53
N GLN A 273 9.50 7.87 -15.56
CA GLN A 273 10.59 8.23 -14.65
C GLN A 273 11.04 7.03 -13.81
N LEU A 274 10.11 6.23 -13.29
CA LEU A 274 10.47 5.02 -12.54
C LEU A 274 11.19 4.00 -13.44
N ARG A 275 10.80 3.84 -14.71
CA ARG A 275 11.48 2.94 -15.65
C ARG A 275 12.91 3.40 -15.92
N GLU A 276 13.10 4.69 -16.19
CA GLU A 276 14.43 5.28 -16.37
C GLU A 276 15.29 5.03 -15.12
N GLY A 277 14.75 5.29 -13.93
CA GLY A 277 15.43 5.03 -12.65
C GLY A 277 15.75 3.55 -12.42
N ALA A 278 14.85 2.64 -12.79
CA ALA A 278 15.05 1.19 -12.70
C ALA A 278 16.10 0.68 -13.69
N SER A 279 16.20 1.28 -14.89
CA SER A 279 17.21 0.92 -15.90
C SER A 279 18.61 1.47 -15.59
N GLY A 280 18.72 2.42 -14.65
CA GLY A 280 19.99 3.02 -14.24
C GLY A 280 20.83 2.12 -13.32
N SER A 281 22.05 2.57 -13.02
CA SER A 281 23.00 1.88 -12.13
C SER A 281 22.99 2.38 -10.68
N SER A 282 22.10 3.30 -10.33
CA SER A 282 22.00 3.85 -8.97
C SER A 282 21.56 2.79 -7.96
N MET A 283 21.90 2.98 -6.69
CA MET A 283 21.36 2.15 -5.59
C MET A 283 19.82 2.21 -5.48
N ARG A 284 19.19 3.18 -6.15
CA ARG A 284 17.73 3.36 -6.17
C ARG A 284 17.05 2.63 -7.33
N SER A 285 17.81 2.04 -8.26
CA SER A 285 17.27 1.20 -9.33
C SER A 285 16.37 0.07 -8.79
N PRO A 286 16.79 -0.73 -7.79
CA PRO A 286 15.91 -1.72 -7.17
C PRO A 286 14.64 -1.12 -6.57
N LEU A 287 14.71 0.07 -5.97
CA LEU A 287 13.55 0.73 -5.36
C LEU A 287 12.56 1.25 -6.41
N CYS A 288 13.05 1.76 -7.53
CA CYS A 288 12.23 2.11 -8.69
C CYS A 288 11.50 0.88 -9.23
N CYS A 289 12.23 -0.23 -9.40
CA CYS A 289 11.66 -1.51 -9.82
C CYS A 289 10.58 -1.99 -8.85
N LEU A 290 10.86 -2.03 -7.54
CA LEU A 290 9.90 -2.42 -6.50
C LEU A 290 8.65 -1.54 -6.48
N THR A 291 8.80 -0.24 -6.73
CA THR A 291 7.66 0.71 -6.83
C THR A 291 6.76 0.35 -8.01
N ILE A 292 7.34 0.07 -9.19
CA ILE A 292 6.58 -0.36 -10.37
C ILE A 292 5.94 -1.74 -10.14
N LEU A 293 6.67 -2.67 -9.52
CA LEU A 293 6.15 -4.00 -9.20
C LEU A 293 4.96 -3.91 -8.25
N ALA A 294 5.04 -3.13 -7.18
CA ALA A 294 3.91 -2.90 -6.27
C ALA A 294 2.71 -2.31 -7.02
N PHE A 295 2.95 -1.37 -7.94
CA PHE A 295 1.91 -0.80 -8.78
C PHE A 295 1.23 -1.87 -9.66
N HIS A 296 2.00 -2.57 -10.49
CA HIS A 296 1.47 -3.53 -11.46
C HIS A 296 0.91 -4.81 -10.84
N THR A 297 1.36 -5.23 -9.66
CA THR A 297 0.97 -6.52 -9.07
C THR A 297 -0.03 -6.42 -7.91
N TYR A 298 -0.16 -5.25 -7.28
CA TYR A 298 -1.07 -5.02 -6.16
C TYR A 298 -1.98 -3.81 -6.36
N ILE A 299 -1.43 -2.62 -6.60
CA ILE A 299 -2.22 -1.39 -6.61
C ILE A 299 -3.22 -1.39 -7.78
N SER A 300 -2.78 -1.72 -8.99
CA SER A 300 -3.67 -1.84 -10.17
C SER A 300 -4.75 -2.91 -9.99
N LEU A 301 -4.48 -3.95 -9.18
CA LEU A 301 -5.45 -4.99 -8.88
C LEU A 301 -6.48 -4.53 -7.83
N ILE A 302 -6.04 -3.86 -6.78
CA ILE A 302 -6.88 -3.52 -5.61
C ILE A 302 -7.68 -2.23 -5.85
N LEU A 303 -7.04 -1.22 -6.45
CA LEU A 303 -7.57 0.12 -6.68
C LEU A 303 -7.84 0.42 -8.16
N GLY A 304 -7.35 -0.43 -9.07
CA GLY A 304 -7.51 -0.22 -10.51
C GLY A 304 -8.62 -1.04 -11.15
N THR A 305 -8.52 -1.22 -12.46
CA THR A 305 -9.46 -2.02 -13.27
C THR A 305 -9.34 -3.52 -13.04
N GLY A 306 -8.30 -3.97 -12.33
CA GLY A 306 -7.91 -5.38 -12.27
C GLY A 306 -7.01 -5.81 -13.42
N GLU A 307 -6.80 -4.97 -14.44
CA GLU A 307 -5.82 -5.21 -15.49
C GLU A 307 -4.41 -4.94 -14.94
N VAL A 308 -3.55 -5.96 -15.04
CA VAL A 308 -2.16 -5.95 -14.51
C VAL A 308 -1.17 -6.09 -15.66
N ASN A 309 -0.08 -5.33 -15.65
CA ASN A 309 0.99 -5.46 -16.66
C ASN A 309 2.01 -6.51 -16.23
N VAL A 310 1.63 -7.78 -16.36
CA VAL A 310 2.45 -8.93 -15.95
C VAL A 310 3.74 -9.04 -16.79
N VAL A 311 3.68 -8.69 -18.07
CA VAL A 311 4.82 -8.75 -19.00
C VAL A 311 5.91 -7.78 -18.54
N GLU A 312 5.52 -6.54 -18.22
CA GLU A 312 6.45 -5.56 -17.69
C GLU A 312 6.98 -5.95 -16.30
N ALA A 313 6.12 -6.41 -15.40
CA ALA A 313 6.52 -6.85 -14.07
C ALA A 313 7.57 -7.98 -14.14
N GLU A 314 7.39 -8.96 -15.02
CA GLU A 314 8.36 -10.04 -15.23
C GLU A 314 9.69 -9.52 -15.79
N SER A 315 9.63 -8.68 -16.82
CA SER A 315 10.81 -8.08 -17.44
C SER A 315 11.65 -7.27 -16.43
N LEU A 316 10.97 -6.48 -15.59
CA LEU A 316 11.61 -5.67 -14.54
C LEU A 316 12.24 -6.52 -13.44
N LEU A 317 11.61 -7.65 -13.08
CA LEU A 317 12.11 -8.51 -12.01
C LEU A 317 13.28 -9.40 -12.47
N ALA A 318 13.33 -9.79 -13.75
CA ALA A 318 14.28 -10.79 -14.25
C ALA A 318 15.76 -10.53 -13.90
N PRO A 319 16.31 -9.31 -14.04
CA PRO A 319 17.69 -9.04 -13.64
C PRO A 319 17.94 -9.25 -12.14
N PHE A 320 16.99 -8.85 -11.28
CA PHE A 320 17.08 -9.03 -9.83
C PHE A 320 16.91 -10.48 -9.42
N LEU A 321 16.09 -11.25 -10.14
CA LEU A 321 15.96 -12.69 -9.92
C LEU A 321 17.26 -13.44 -10.28
N GLN A 322 18.00 -12.97 -11.28
CA GLN A 322 19.32 -13.50 -11.62
C GLN A 322 20.36 -13.11 -10.58
N GLN A 323 20.36 -11.86 -10.12
CA GLN A 323 21.33 -11.34 -9.15
C GLN A 323 21.10 -11.88 -7.73
N PHE A 324 19.84 -12.02 -7.32
CA PHE A 324 19.42 -12.43 -5.97
C PHE A 324 18.45 -13.63 -6.05
N PRO A 325 18.88 -14.81 -6.54
CA PRO A 325 18.00 -15.96 -6.80
C PRO A 325 17.33 -16.55 -5.55
N ASN A 326 17.83 -16.20 -4.37
CA ASN A 326 17.28 -16.59 -3.07
C ASN A 326 16.86 -15.37 -2.21
N GLY A 327 16.83 -14.15 -2.76
CA GLY A 327 16.31 -12.99 -2.06
C GLY A 327 14.81 -13.13 -1.80
N SER A 328 14.37 -13.03 -0.55
CA SER A 328 12.97 -13.26 -0.15
C SER A 328 12.03 -12.30 -0.88
N LEU A 329 12.36 -11.02 -0.93
CA LEU A 329 11.59 -9.99 -1.64
C LEU A 329 11.47 -10.30 -3.14
N ILE A 330 12.56 -10.78 -3.75
CA ILE A 330 12.60 -11.10 -5.18
C ILE A 330 11.77 -12.36 -5.47
N LEU A 331 11.91 -13.41 -4.65
CA LEU A 331 11.09 -14.62 -4.74
C LEU A 331 9.61 -14.33 -4.50
N PHE A 332 9.28 -13.42 -3.57
CA PHE A 332 7.90 -13.01 -3.31
C PHE A 332 7.25 -12.40 -4.55
N TYR A 333 7.91 -11.45 -5.20
CA TYR A 333 7.38 -10.86 -6.44
C TYR A 333 7.35 -11.85 -7.60
N HIS A 334 8.33 -12.77 -7.70
CA HIS A 334 8.31 -13.82 -8.71
C HIS A 334 7.09 -14.74 -8.52
N ALA A 335 6.84 -15.20 -7.29
CA ALA A 335 5.66 -16.00 -6.96
C ALA A 335 4.36 -15.25 -7.26
N ARG A 336 4.30 -13.95 -6.94
CA ARG A 336 3.16 -13.09 -7.22
C ARG A 336 2.88 -12.94 -8.72
N ILE A 337 3.93 -12.78 -9.54
CA ILE A 337 3.82 -12.71 -11.00
C ILE A 337 3.29 -14.04 -11.54
N GLU A 338 3.79 -15.18 -11.08
CA GLU A 338 3.29 -16.50 -11.47
C GLU A 338 1.81 -16.69 -11.12
N LEU A 339 1.38 -16.21 -9.93
CA LEU A 339 -0.03 -16.23 -9.55
C LEU A 339 -0.90 -15.41 -10.50
N LEU A 340 -0.46 -14.20 -10.87
CA LEU A 340 -1.19 -13.32 -11.79
C LEU A 340 -1.25 -13.88 -13.23
N LYS A 341 -0.32 -14.76 -13.61
CA LYS A 341 -0.37 -15.53 -14.86
C LYS A 341 -1.37 -16.69 -14.82
N GLY A 342 -1.86 -17.08 -13.65
CA GLY A 342 -2.68 -18.28 -13.45
C GLY A 342 -1.87 -19.55 -13.15
N ASN A 343 -0.55 -19.45 -12.98
CA ASN A 343 0.35 -20.56 -12.65
C ASN A 343 0.31 -20.83 -11.13
N THR A 344 -0.88 -21.17 -10.61
CA THR A 344 -1.15 -21.27 -9.17
C THR A 344 -0.23 -22.26 -8.45
N GLU A 345 0.05 -23.41 -9.06
CA GLU A 345 0.90 -24.44 -8.44
C GLU A 345 2.36 -23.97 -8.31
N LYS A 346 2.91 -23.34 -9.36
CA LYS A 346 4.25 -22.76 -9.36
C LYS A 346 4.38 -21.58 -8.39
N ALA A 347 3.34 -20.75 -8.29
CA ALA A 347 3.28 -19.66 -7.32
C ALA A 347 3.38 -20.19 -5.88
N GLN A 348 2.64 -21.27 -5.55
CA GLN A 348 2.72 -21.88 -4.22
C GLN A 348 4.11 -22.42 -3.90
N GLU A 349 4.73 -23.15 -4.84
CA GLU A 349 6.09 -23.67 -4.67
C GLU A 349 7.07 -22.52 -4.38
N THR A 350 6.96 -21.43 -5.14
CA THR A 350 7.85 -20.27 -5.01
C THR A 350 7.61 -19.51 -3.70
N PHE A 351 6.35 -19.37 -3.24
CA PHE A 351 6.07 -18.78 -1.92
C PHE A 351 6.60 -19.65 -0.77
N ARG A 352 6.49 -20.98 -0.86
CA ARG A 352 7.11 -21.90 0.12
C ARG A 352 8.64 -21.77 0.11
N LYS A 353 9.25 -21.65 -1.08
CA LYS A 353 10.69 -21.35 -1.20
C LYS A 353 11.03 -20.02 -0.51
N CYS A 354 10.26 -18.97 -0.75
CA CYS A 354 10.45 -17.65 -0.13
C CYS A 354 10.45 -17.72 1.41
N ILE A 355 9.57 -18.54 2.00
CA ILE A 355 9.56 -18.80 3.45
C ILE A 355 10.86 -19.50 3.89
N SER A 356 11.33 -20.50 3.14
CA SER A 356 12.48 -21.33 3.52
C SER A 356 13.86 -20.63 3.45
N VAL A 357 13.99 -19.55 2.67
CA VAL A 357 15.31 -18.92 2.41
C VAL A 357 15.77 -17.94 3.50
N GLN A 358 14.93 -17.62 4.47
CA GLN A 358 15.28 -16.76 5.60
C GLN A 358 14.35 -16.99 6.79
N GLU A 359 14.83 -16.81 8.02
CA GLU A 359 14.02 -16.95 9.24
C GLU A 359 14.02 -15.72 10.16
N GLU A 360 14.86 -14.72 9.85
CA GLU A 360 15.07 -13.53 10.68
C GLU A 360 13.85 -12.60 10.67
N TRP A 361 13.28 -12.35 9.49
CA TRP A 361 12.13 -11.45 9.31
C TRP A 361 10.87 -12.29 9.05
N LYS A 362 10.20 -12.70 10.12
CA LYS A 362 8.95 -13.49 10.07
C LYS A 362 7.82 -12.80 9.30
N GLN A 363 7.90 -11.49 9.12
CA GLN A 363 6.93 -10.69 8.39
C GLN A 363 6.91 -11.03 6.89
N PHE A 364 8.05 -11.41 6.30
CA PHE A 364 8.04 -11.99 4.95
C PHE A 364 7.30 -13.32 4.91
N HIS A 365 7.36 -14.13 5.97
CA HIS A 365 6.56 -15.36 6.06
C HIS A 365 5.08 -15.02 6.12
N HIS A 366 4.69 -14.00 6.88
CA HIS A 366 3.30 -13.53 6.95
C HIS A 366 2.77 -13.07 5.59
N LEU A 367 3.58 -12.33 4.81
CA LEU A 367 3.23 -11.99 3.43
C LEU A 367 3.02 -13.23 2.56
N CYS A 368 3.89 -14.25 2.67
CA CYS A 368 3.70 -15.50 1.95
C CYS A 368 2.47 -16.30 2.44
N TYR A 369 2.19 -16.32 3.75
CA TYR A 369 1.00 -16.97 4.31
C TYR A 369 -0.28 -16.34 3.77
N TRP A 370 -0.30 -15.00 3.64
CA TRP A 370 -1.41 -14.29 3.02
C TRP A 370 -1.66 -14.73 1.58
N GLU A 371 -0.62 -14.79 0.75
CA GLU A 371 -0.77 -15.23 -0.64
C GLU A 371 -1.13 -16.73 -0.73
N LEU A 372 -0.50 -17.59 0.07
CA LEU A 372 -0.79 -19.03 0.12
C LEU A 372 -2.23 -19.32 0.56
N MET A 373 -2.74 -18.59 1.56
CA MET A 373 -4.15 -18.67 1.98
C MET A 373 -5.09 -18.38 0.80
N TRP A 374 -4.85 -17.30 0.06
CA TRP A 374 -5.66 -16.95 -1.10
C TRP A 374 -5.58 -18.00 -2.22
N ILE A 375 -4.38 -18.51 -2.51
CA ILE A 375 -4.25 -19.57 -3.53
C ILE A 375 -5.05 -20.81 -3.12
N HIS A 376 -5.02 -21.21 -1.85
CA HIS A 376 -5.83 -22.32 -1.36
C HIS A 376 -7.33 -22.04 -1.39
N ILE A 377 -7.77 -20.78 -1.16
CA ILE A 377 -9.17 -20.37 -1.40
C ILE A 377 -9.54 -20.51 -2.87
N TYR A 378 -8.68 -20.08 -3.80
CA TYR A 378 -8.91 -20.21 -5.25
C TYR A 378 -9.07 -21.69 -5.67
N GLN A 379 -8.30 -22.57 -5.04
CA GLN A 379 -8.38 -24.02 -5.24
C GLN A 379 -9.49 -24.70 -4.43
N GLN A 380 -10.22 -23.95 -3.59
CA GLN A 380 -11.21 -24.48 -2.62
C GLN A 380 -10.63 -25.54 -1.67
N ASN A 381 -9.32 -25.48 -1.40
CA ASN A 381 -8.67 -26.29 -0.38
C ASN A 381 -8.80 -25.59 0.99
N TRP A 382 -10.01 -25.66 1.54
CA TRP A 382 -10.41 -24.89 2.73
C TRP A 382 -9.56 -25.22 3.97
N MET A 383 -9.16 -26.48 4.16
CA MET A 383 -8.31 -26.87 5.29
C MET A 383 -6.91 -26.25 5.23
N GLN A 384 -6.29 -26.19 4.05
CA GLN A 384 -5.01 -25.50 3.87
C GLN A 384 -5.17 -23.98 3.96
N ALA A 385 -6.25 -23.42 3.42
CA ALA A 385 -6.55 -22.00 3.59
C ALA A 385 -6.72 -21.63 5.09
N TYR A 386 -7.42 -22.47 5.85
CA TYR A 386 -7.59 -22.33 7.29
C TYR A 386 -6.24 -22.32 8.00
N TYR A 387 -5.36 -23.28 7.70
CA TYR A 387 -4.03 -23.36 8.28
C TYR A 387 -3.25 -22.04 8.17
N TYR A 388 -3.17 -21.45 6.98
CA TYR A 388 -2.47 -20.16 6.80
C TYR A 388 -3.21 -18.98 7.45
N SER A 389 -4.55 -18.97 7.41
CA SER A 389 -5.34 -17.93 8.09
C SER A 389 -5.13 -17.97 9.61
N ASP A 390 -4.97 -19.15 10.19
CA ASP A 390 -4.72 -19.36 11.61
C ASP A 390 -3.31 -18.92 12.01
N LEU A 391 -2.28 -19.22 11.20
CA LEU A 391 -0.93 -18.68 11.38
C LEU A 391 -0.94 -17.14 11.40
N LEU A 392 -1.63 -16.50 10.44
CA LEU A 392 -1.77 -15.04 10.41
C LEU A 392 -2.48 -14.50 11.66
N CYS A 393 -3.55 -15.15 12.10
CA CYS A 393 -4.27 -14.79 13.33
C CYS A 393 -3.39 -14.89 14.57
N LYS A 394 -2.52 -15.91 14.66
CA LYS A 394 -1.63 -16.12 15.80
C LYS A 394 -0.43 -15.16 15.77
N GLU A 395 0.19 -14.97 14.62
CA GLU A 395 1.52 -14.34 14.55
C GLU A 395 1.51 -12.89 14.08
N SER A 396 0.67 -12.50 13.11
CA SER A 396 0.74 -11.17 12.48
C SER A 396 -0.08 -10.12 13.22
N LYS A 397 0.46 -8.90 13.38
CA LYS A 397 -0.22 -7.77 14.04
C LYS A 397 -0.89 -6.78 13.09
N TRP A 398 -0.78 -6.97 11.77
CA TRP A 398 -1.16 -5.93 10.79
C TRP A 398 -2.67 -5.71 10.59
N SER A 399 -3.50 -6.75 10.65
CA SER A 399 -4.95 -6.60 10.48
C SER A 399 -5.70 -7.76 11.14
N LYS A 400 -5.65 -7.80 12.47
CA LYS A 400 -6.23 -8.89 13.28
C LYS A 400 -7.72 -9.10 12.99
N ALA A 401 -8.50 -8.03 12.82
CA ALA A 401 -9.91 -8.12 12.46
C ALA A 401 -10.12 -8.83 11.12
N THR A 402 -9.35 -8.46 10.08
CA THR A 402 -9.44 -9.11 8.77
C THR A 402 -9.03 -10.59 8.86
N TYR A 403 -7.95 -10.91 9.56
CA TYR A 403 -7.49 -12.30 9.67
C TYR A 403 -8.49 -13.18 10.41
N VAL A 404 -9.06 -12.72 11.54
CA VAL A 404 -10.06 -13.48 12.29
C VAL A 404 -11.35 -13.63 11.50
N PHE A 405 -11.78 -12.59 10.77
CA PHE A 405 -12.92 -12.69 9.87
C PHE A 405 -12.67 -13.73 8.77
N LEU A 406 -11.51 -13.69 8.10
CA LEU A 406 -11.16 -14.65 7.06
C LEU A 406 -11.06 -16.07 7.59
N LYS A 407 -10.47 -16.28 8.78
CA LYS A 407 -10.44 -17.58 9.45
C LYS A 407 -11.85 -18.13 9.69
N ALA A 408 -12.75 -17.30 10.24
CA ALA A 408 -14.15 -17.69 10.43
C ALA A 408 -14.85 -17.96 9.09
N ALA A 409 -14.60 -17.12 8.08
CA ALA A 409 -15.19 -17.23 6.76
C ALA A 409 -14.76 -18.53 6.04
N ILE A 410 -13.48 -18.90 6.12
CA ILE A 410 -12.92 -20.13 5.56
C ILE A 410 -13.49 -21.36 6.27
N LEU A 411 -13.53 -21.35 7.61
CA LEU A 411 -14.16 -22.42 8.38
C LEU A 411 -15.66 -22.58 8.03
N SER A 412 -16.34 -21.49 7.67
CA SER A 412 -17.75 -21.55 7.24
C SER A 412 -17.95 -22.26 5.89
N MET A 413 -16.88 -22.52 5.14
CA MET A 413 -16.92 -23.25 3.87
C MET A 413 -16.66 -24.75 4.03
N LEU A 414 -16.27 -25.20 5.23
CA LEU A 414 -15.98 -26.60 5.53
C LEU A 414 -17.23 -27.36 6.01
N PRO A 415 -17.27 -28.69 5.84
CA PRO A 415 -18.24 -29.54 6.52
C PRO A 415 -18.15 -29.40 8.05
N GLU A 416 -19.28 -29.50 8.76
CA GLU A 416 -19.33 -29.32 10.22
C GLU A 416 -18.39 -30.28 10.98
N GLU A 417 -18.20 -31.50 10.47
CA GLU A 417 -17.29 -32.50 11.04
C GLU A 417 -15.81 -32.04 11.01
N GLU A 418 -15.38 -31.43 9.90
CA GLU A 418 -14.02 -30.90 9.75
C GLU A 418 -13.82 -29.66 10.63
N VAL A 419 -14.83 -28.79 10.72
CA VAL A 419 -14.81 -27.65 11.64
C VAL A 419 -14.66 -28.13 13.08
N ALA A 420 -15.40 -29.17 13.49
CA ALA A 420 -15.29 -29.74 14.84
C ALA A 420 -13.88 -30.28 15.12
N ALA A 421 -13.22 -30.89 14.14
CA ALA A 421 -11.85 -31.39 14.27
C ALA A 421 -10.81 -30.26 14.53
N THR A 422 -11.06 -29.04 14.04
CA THR A 422 -10.20 -27.87 14.34
C THR A 422 -10.33 -27.37 15.77
N LYS A 423 -11.40 -27.75 16.49
CA LYS A 423 -11.78 -27.24 17.83
C LYS A 423 -12.08 -25.74 17.86
N GLU A 424 -12.29 -25.12 16.71
CA GLU A 424 -12.66 -23.72 16.58
C GLU A 424 -14.17 -23.53 16.77
N ASN A 425 -14.57 -22.31 17.14
CA ASN A 425 -15.97 -21.92 17.18
C ASN A 425 -16.21 -20.74 16.24
N VAL A 426 -16.81 -21.01 15.09
CA VAL A 426 -17.06 -20.02 14.02
C VAL A 426 -17.85 -18.81 14.53
N VAL A 427 -18.89 -19.03 15.33
CA VAL A 427 -19.70 -17.95 15.91
C VAL A 427 -18.86 -17.06 16.83
N SER A 428 -18.04 -17.66 17.69
CA SER A 428 -17.13 -16.93 18.58
C SER A 428 -16.12 -16.10 17.78
N LEU A 429 -15.56 -16.64 16.70
CA LEU A 429 -14.60 -15.93 15.87
C LEU A 429 -15.23 -14.70 15.20
N PHE A 430 -16.41 -14.81 14.60
CA PHE A 430 -17.11 -13.65 14.03
C PHE A 430 -17.43 -12.60 15.10
N ARG A 431 -17.85 -13.01 16.30
CA ARG A 431 -18.14 -12.08 17.41
C ARG A 431 -16.92 -11.30 17.90
N GLN A 432 -15.71 -11.80 17.70
CA GLN A 432 -14.47 -11.11 18.09
C GLN A 432 -14.08 -9.96 17.15
N VAL A 433 -14.56 -9.96 15.89
CA VAL A 433 -14.05 -9.08 14.82
C VAL A 433 -14.16 -7.58 15.18
N ASP A 434 -15.27 -7.11 15.76
CA ASP A 434 -15.46 -5.69 16.12
C ASP A 434 -14.47 -5.20 17.19
N GLY A 435 -14.07 -6.08 18.11
CA GLY A 435 -13.09 -5.77 19.16
C GLY A 435 -11.64 -5.76 18.68
N LEU A 436 -11.37 -6.20 17.44
CA LEU A 436 -10.03 -6.36 16.88
C LEU A 436 -9.66 -5.31 15.83
N LYS A 437 -10.58 -4.38 15.50
CA LYS A 437 -10.34 -3.35 14.49
C LYS A 437 -9.19 -2.44 14.91
N GLN A 438 -8.33 -2.15 13.95
CA GLN A 438 -7.23 -1.21 14.11
C GLN A 438 -7.61 0.15 13.53
N ARG A 439 -6.80 1.16 13.85
CA ARG A 439 -6.91 2.50 13.30
C ARG A 439 -5.55 2.93 12.77
N ILE A 440 -5.52 3.41 11.54
CA ILE A 440 -4.38 4.08 10.92
C ILE A 440 -4.83 5.52 10.64
N ALA A 441 -4.04 6.50 11.07
CA ALA A 441 -4.41 7.92 11.01
C ALA A 441 -5.80 8.22 11.62
N GLY A 442 -6.14 7.56 12.73
CA GLY A 442 -7.44 7.71 13.40
C GLY A 442 -8.61 7.01 12.70
N LYS A 443 -8.37 6.29 11.59
CA LYS A 443 -9.40 5.63 10.77
C LYS A 443 -9.18 4.13 10.71
N SER A 444 -10.26 3.36 10.85
CA SER A 444 -10.20 1.92 10.58
C SER A 444 -10.08 1.63 9.09
N LEU A 445 -9.31 0.59 8.75
CA LEU A 445 -9.15 0.14 7.39
C LEU A 445 -10.52 -0.18 6.75
N PRO A 446 -10.80 0.24 5.50
CA PRO A 446 -12.09 -0.01 4.87
C PRO A 446 -12.50 -1.50 4.86
N THR A 447 -11.54 -2.40 4.71
CA THR A 447 -11.77 -3.86 4.75
C THR A 447 -12.13 -4.36 6.15
N GLU A 448 -11.57 -3.77 7.21
CA GLU A 448 -11.96 -4.11 8.59
C GLU A 448 -13.35 -3.55 8.90
N LYS A 449 -13.67 -2.32 8.49
CA LYS A 449 -15.03 -1.76 8.60
C LYS A 449 -16.05 -2.68 7.91
N PHE A 450 -15.72 -3.20 6.73
CA PHE A 450 -16.54 -4.17 6.00
C PHE A 450 -16.70 -5.47 6.81
N ALA A 451 -15.61 -6.09 7.23
CA ALA A 451 -15.62 -7.33 8.01
C ALA A 451 -16.45 -7.20 9.31
N VAL A 452 -16.30 -6.09 10.03
CA VAL A 452 -17.09 -5.78 11.23
C VAL A 452 -18.58 -5.70 10.90
N ARG A 453 -18.94 -4.96 9.83
CA ARG A 453 -20.34 -4.80 9.41
C ARG A 453 -20.98 -6.16 9.09
N LYS A 454 -20.27 -7.04 8.37
CA LYS A 454 -20.73 -8.41 8.06
C LYS A 454 -20.83 -9.28 9.32
N ALA A 455 -19.83 -9.20 10.21
CA ALA A 455 -19.78 -9.99 11.44
C ALA A 455 -20.92 -9.66 12.44
N ARG A 456 -21.54 -8.48 12.36
CA ARG A 456 -22.70 -8.10 13.19
C ARG A 456 -23.87 -9.08 13.10
N ARG A 457 -24.02 -9.81 11.99
CA ARG A 457 -25.06 -10.86 11.86
C ARG A 457 -24.92 -11.97 12.91
N TYR A 458 -23.76 -12.13 13.54
CA TYR A 458 -23.53 -13.11 14.63
C TYR A 458 -23.80 -12.57 16.04
N SER A 459 -24.07 -11.28 16.18
CA SER A 459 -24.47 -10.62 17.43
C SER A 459 -25.79 -9.84 17.29
N PRO A 460 -26.88 -10.44 16.76
CA PRO A 460 -28.13 -9.71 16.61
C PRO A 460 -28.84 -9.57 17.97
N PRO A 461 -29.73 -8.57 18.13
CA PRO A 461 -30.51 -8.39 19.35
C PRO A 461 -31.36 -9.61 19.76
N SER A 462 -31.77 -10.43 18.78
CA SER A 462 -32.53 -11.66 19.00
C SER A 462 -31.72 -12.81 19.62
N GLY A 463 -30.38 -12.69 19.66
CA GLY A 463 -29.47 -13.71 20.17
C GLY A 463 -29.17 -14.87 19.21
N VAL A 464 -29.98 -15.09 18.18
CA VAL A 464 -29.80 -16.15 17.17
C VAL A 464 -28.92 -15.67 16.03
N PRO A 465 -27.70 -16.21 15.81
CA PRO A 465 -26.82 -15.79 14.73
C PRO A 465 -27.43 -15.99 13.34
N GLY A 466 -27.39 -14.95 12.49
CA GLY A 466 -27.63 -15.07 11.05
C GLY A 466 -26.36 -15.54 10.35
N LYS A 467 -26.36 -16.76 9.81
CA LYS A 467 -25.22 -17.30 9.06
C LYS A 467 -24.98 -16.45 7.80
N LEU A 468 -23.71 -16.18 7.49
CA LEU A 468 -23.33 -15.51 6.24
C LEU A 468 -23.29 -16.55 5.11
N VAL A 469 -23.82 -16.20 3.93
CA VAL A 469 -23.66 -17.02 2.72
C VAL A 469 -22.29 -16.79 2.09
N MET A 470 -21.53 -17.88 1.87
CA MET A 470 -20.22 -17.88 1.21
C MET A 470 -19.25 -16.74 1.60
N PRO A 471 -19.02 -16.47 2.91
CA PRO A 471 -18.25 -15.30 3.35
C PRO A 471 -16.80 -15.30 2.84
N ALA A 472 -16.21 -16.47 2.57
CA ALA A 472 -14.87 -16.56 2.00
C ALA A 472 -14.84 -16.08 0.53
N LEU A 473 -15.87 -16.40 -0.26
CA LEU A 473 -15.98 -15.97 -1.66
C LEU A 473 -16.39 -14.50 -1.77
N GLU A 474 -17.21 -14.00 -0.85
CA GLU A 474 -17.49 -12.56 -0.72
C GLU A 474 -16.19 -11.78 -0.47
N MET A 475 -15.36 -12.24 0.46
CA MET A 475 -14.04 -11.63 0.67
C MET A 475 -13.11 -11.80 -0.52
N MET A 476 -13.14 -12.95 -1.19
CA MET A 476 -12.39 -13.14 -2.43
C MET A 476 -12.79 -12.11 -3.50
N TYR A 477 -14.10 -11.82 -3.65
CA TYR A 477 -14.59 -10.77 -4.53
C TYR A 477 -14.06 -9.39 -4.10
N VAL A 478 -14.17 -9.06 -2.81
CA VAL A 478 -13.63 -7.81 -2.26
C VAL A 478 -12.13 -7.69 -2.58
N TRP A 479 -11.33 -8.74 -2.46
CA TRP A 479 -9.89 -8.73 -2.78
C TRP A 479 -9.56 -8.91 -4.27
N ASN A 480 -10.57 -8.81 -5.16
CA ASN A 480 -10.44 -8.96 -6.61
C ASN A 480 -9.89 -10.33 -7.06
N GLY A 481 -10.08 -11.37 -6.24
CA GLY A 481 -9.62 -12.73 -6.51
C GLY A 481 -10.25 -13.36 -7.75
N PHE A 482 -11.46 -12.96 -8.13
CA PHE A 482 -12.11 -13.44 -9.36
C PHE A 482 -11.33 -13.07 -10.62
N SER A 483 -10.63 -11.92 -10.65
CA SER A 483 -9.78 -11.56 -11.80
C SER A 483 -8.55 -12.48 -11.94
N ILE A 484 -8.05 -13.02 -10.83
CA ILE A 484 -6.95 -13.98 -10.79
C ILE A 484 -7.47 -15.36 -11.20
N VAL A 485 -8.56 -15.81 -10.58
CA VAL A 485 -9.18 -17.11 -10.89
C VAL A 485 -9.69 -17.18 -12.33
N GLY A 486 -10.07 -16.05 -12.92
CA GLY A 486 -10.47 -15.97 -14.33
C GLY A 486 -9.37 -16.38 -15.34
N LYS A 487 -8.11 -16.49 -14.91
CA LYS A 487 -7.02 -17.07 -15.72
C LYS A 487 -7.03 -18.60 -15.76
N ARG A 488 -7.85 -19.24 -14.92
CA ARG A 488 -7.97 -20.70 -14.75
C ARG A 488 -9.43 -21.13 -14.88
N LYS A 489 -9.78 -21.65 -16.06
CA LYS A 489 -11.15 -22.10 -16.37
C LYS A 489 -11.59 -23.22 -15.43
N ASP A 490 -10.71 -24.13 -15.07
CA ASP A 490 -10.95 -25.22 -14.11
C ASP A 490 -11.34 -24.70 -12.72
N LEU A 491 -10.60 -23.71 -12.20
CA LEU A 491 -10.90 -23.09 -10.92
C LEU A 491 -12.21 -22.28 -10.97
N SER A 492 -12.44 -21.56 -12.07
CA SER A 492 -13.68 -20.81 -12.29
C SER A 492 -14.92 -21.72 -12.38
N GLU A 493 -14.81 -22.89 -13.03
CA GLU A 493 -15.90 -23.88 -13.10
C GLU A 493 -16.18 -24.48 -11.73
N ASN A 494 -15.13 -24.83 -10.97
CA ASN A 494 -15.29 -25.34 -9.61
C ASN A 494 -15.99 -24.30 -8.70
N LEU A 495 -15.67 -23.02 -8.85
CA LEU A 495 -16.34 -21.96 -8.09
C LEU A 495 -17.80 -21.81 -8.51
N LEU A 496 -18.11 -21.89 -9.82
CA LEU A 496 -19.47 -21.84 -10.31
C LEU A 496 -20.33 -22.93 -9.67
N VAL A 497 -19.85 -24.18 -9.64
CA VAL A 497 -20.54 -25.31 -9.00
C VAL A 497 -20.81 -25.04 -7.52
N THR A 498 -19.84 -24.48 -6.79
CA THR A 498 -20.01 -24.13 -5.37
C THR A 498 -21.06 -23.04 -5.17
N VAL A 499 -21.06 -22.02 -6.04
CA VAL A 499 -22.04 -20.93 -5.99
C VAL A 499 -23.44 -21.43 -6.35
N GLU A 500 -23.59 -22.32 -7.33
CA GLU A 500 -24.88 -22.91 -7.72
C GLU A 500 -25.46 -23.77 -6.60
N LYS A 501 -24.64 -24.54 -5.89
CA LYS A 501 -25.08 -25.27 -4.69
C LYS A 501 -25.57 -24.33 -3.59
N ALA A 502 -24.90 -23.19 -3.39
CA ALA A 502 -25.34 -22.19 -2.42
C ALA A 502 -26.66 -21.53 -2.84
N GLU A 503 -26.85 -21.26 -4.13
CA GLU A 503 -28.10 -20.76 -4.70
C GLU A 503 -29.27 -21.73 -4.44
N GLU A 504 -29.08 -23.01 -4.75
CA GLU A 504 -30.07 -24.06 -4.47
C GLU A 504 -30.36 -24.18 -2.96
N ALA A 505 -29.35 -24.06 -2.11
CA ALA A 505 -29.52 -24.11 -0.66
C ALA A 505 -30.34 -22.92 -0.12
N LEU A 506 -30.17 -21.72 -0.68
CA LEU A 506 -30.97 -20.54 -0.30
C LEU A 506 -32.44 -20.69 -0.70
N GLN A 507 -32.73 -21.30 -1.86
CA GLN A 507 -34.11 -21.54 -2.31
C GLN A 507 -34.88 -22.49 -1.39
N ASN A 508 -34.18 -23.36 -0.66
CA ASN A 508 -34.75 -24.32 0.28
C ASN A 508 -34.82 -23.80 1.73
N GLN A 509 -34.39 -22.56 1.99
CA GLN A 509 -34.43 -21.95 3.32
C GLN A 509 -35.69 -21.11 3.52
N ASP A 510 -36.13 -21.02 4.77
CA ASP A 510 -37.19 -20.08 5.15
C ASP A 510 -36.77 -18.64 4.87
N PHE A 511 -37.72 -17.82 4.43
CA PHE A 511 -37.46 -16.42 4.15
C PHE A 511 -37.13 -15.66 5.45
N THR A 512 -36.01 -14.94 5.45
CA THR A 512 -35.52 -14.13 6.56
C THR A 512 -35.27 -12.69 6.13
N ASP A 513 -34.95 -11.82 7.09
CA ASP A 513 -34.52 -10.46 6.80
C ASP A 513 -33.24 -10.35 5.96
N TYR A 514 -32.49 -11.43 5.79
CA TYR A 514 -31.25 -11.45 5.01
C TYR A 514 -31.39 -12.12 3.64
N SER A 515 -32.54 -12.75 3.35
CA SER A 515 -32.69 -13.61 2.16
C SER A 515 -32.42 -12.88 0.85
N VAL A 516 -32.88 -11.64 0.69
CA VAL A 516 -32.67 -10.84 -0.53
C VAL A 516 -31.20 -10.44 -0.67
N ASP A 517 -30.58 -9.96 0.41
CA ASP A 517 -29.16 -9.60 0.44
C ASP A 517 -28.27 -10.81 0.10
N ASP A 518 -28.61 -11.99 0.62
CA ASP A 518 -27.89 -13.24 0.39
C ASP A 518 -28.08 -13.76 -1.05
N GLU A 519 -29.30 -13.70 -1.59
CA GLU A 519 -29.57 -14.01 -3.00
C GLU A 519 -28.78 -13.09 -3.93
N CYS A 520 -28.81 -11.77 -3.67
CA CYS A 520 -28.07 -10.80 -4.47
C CYS A 520 -26.55 -11.04 -4.43
N LEU A 521 -26.00 -11.39 -3.28
CA LEU A 521 -24.59 -11.76 -3.16
C LEU A 521 -24.26 -13.02 -3.98
N VAL A 522 -25.08 -14.07 -3.88
CA VAL A 522 -24.92 -15.29 -4.68
C VAL A 522 -24.95 -14.98 -6.17
N LYS A 523 -25.90 -14.15 -6.62
CA LYS A 523 -26.04 -13.74 -8.03
C LYS A 523 -24.85 -12.94 -8.52
N LEU A 524 -24.33 -12.00 -7.72
CA LEU A 524 -23.09 -11.29 -8.04
C LEU A 524 -21.93 -12.26 -8.24
N LEU A 525 -21.70 -13.16 -7.28
CA LEU A 525 -20.61 -14.13 -7.35
C LEU A 525 -20.78 -15.09 -8.54
N LYS A 526 -22.00 -15.54 -8.82
CA LYS A 526 -22.35 -16.38 -9.97
C LYS A 526 -22.05 -15.66 -11.28
N GLY A 527 -22.48 -14.40 -11.38
CA GLY A 527 -22.21 -13.54 -12.54
C GLY A 527 -20.71 -13.36 -12.77
N CYS A 528 -19.91 -13.21 -11.72
CA CYS A 528 -18.44 -13.16 -11.83
C CYS A 528 -17.85 -14.49 -12.37
N CYS A 529 -18.30 -15.65 -11.88
CA CYS A 529 -17.90 -16.95 -12.42
C CYS A 529 -18.26 -17.08 -13.91
N LEU A 530 -19.50 -16.77 -14.27
CA LEU A 530 -20.01 -16.87 -15.64
C LEU A 530 -19.28 -15.91 -16.59
N LYS A 531 -18.95 -14.70 -16.13
CA LYS A 531 -18.13 -13.75 -16.87
C LYS A 531 -16.73 -14.30 -17.14
N ASN A 532 -16.08 -14.87 -16.13
CA ASN A 532 -14.76 -15.52 -16.28
C ASN A 532 -14.78 -16.72 -17.23
N LEU A 533 -15.92 -17.42 -17.29
CA LEU A 533 -16.14 -18.57 -18.17
C LEU A 533 -16.65 -18.17 -19.57
N GLU A 534 -16.59 -16.87 -19.92
CA GLU A 534 -17.01 -16.36 -21.23
C GLU A 534 -18.49 -16.65 -21.56
N ARG A 535 -19.36 -16.63 -20.53
CA ARG A 535 -20.82 -16.82 -20.65
C ARG A 535 -21.57 -15.50 -20.39
N PRO A 536 -21.43 -14.47 -21.26
CA PRO A 536 -21.82 -13.12 -20.92
C PRO A 536 -23.31 -12.92 -20.72
N LEU A 537 -24.17 -13.56 -21.52
CA LEU A 537 -25.63 -13.42 -21.40
C LEU A 537 -26.13 -13.94 -20.04
N GLN A 538 -25.57 -15.06 -19.57
CA GLN A 538 -25.93 -15.62 -18.25
C GLN A 538 -25.39 -14.73 -17.12
N ALA A 539 -24.19 -14.17 -17.27
CA ALA A 539 -23.63 -13.22 -16.32
C ALA A 539 -24.49 -11.95 -16.22
N GLU A 540 -24.93 -11.40 -17.35
CA GLU A 540 -25.80 -10.23 -17.41
C GLU A 540 -27.14 -10.48 -16.69
N LEU A 541 -27.76 -11.65 -16.90
CA LEU A 541 -28.99 -12.01 -16.17
C LEU A 541 -28.77 -12.01 -14.64
N CYS A 542 -27.63 -12.53 -14.17
CA CYS A 542 -27.30 -12.51 -12.76
C CYS A 542 -27.12 -11.08 -12.23
N PHE A 543 -26.43 -10.22 -12.97
CA PHE A 543 -26.18 -8.84 -12.58
C PHE A 543 -27.45 -7.98 -12.60
N ASN A 544 -28.30 -8.13 -13.63
CA ASN A 544 -29.56 -7.41 -13.73
C ASN A 544 -30.49 -7.76 -12.57
N HIS A 545 -30.54 -9.03 -12.15
CA HIS A 545 -31.32 -9.44 -10.99
C HIS A 545 -30.92 -8.69 -9.70
N VAL A 546 -29.62 -8.47 -9.47
CA VAL A 546 -29.14 -7.70 -8.31
C VAL A 546 -29.58 -6.24 -8.39
N VAL A 547 -29.47 -5.63 -9.57
CA VAL A 547 -29.86 -4.23 -9.80
C VAL A 547 -31.38 -4.06 -9.64
N GLU A 548 -32.17 -4.99 -10.16
CA GLU A 548 -33.64 -4.98 -10.04
C GLU A 548 -34.12 -5.16 -8.58
N SER A 549 -33.31 -5.84 -7.76
CA SER A 549 -33.59 -6.10 -6.34
C SER A 549 -33.17 -4.95 -5.41
N GLU A 550 -32.63 -3.84 -5.93
CA GLU A 550 -32.09 -2.72 -5.14
C GLU A 550 -33.03 -2.27 -4.01
N LYS A 551 -34.31 -2.07 -4.32
CA LYS A 551 -35.31 -1.56 -3.35
C LYS A 551 -35.68 -2.56 -2.25
N LEU A 552 -35.27 -3.82 -2.40
CA LEU A 552 -35.57 -4.91 -1.48
C LEU A 552 -34.39 -5.22 -0.54
N LEU A 553 -33.18 -4.73 -0.85
CA LEU A 553 -31.99 -4.88 -0.01
C LEU A 553 -32.17 -4.14 1.32
N LYS A 554 -31.73 -4.75 2.42
CA LYS A 554 -31.83 -4.16 3.76
C LYS A 554 -30.50 -3.73 4.36
N TYR A 555 -29.40 -4.39 4.02
CA TYR A 555 -28.12 -4.22 4.72
C TYR A 555 -26.95 -3.98 3.75
N ASP A 556 -26.78 -4.85 2.77
CA ASP A 556 -25.61 -4.96 1.90
C ASP A 556 -25.75 -4.11 0.63
N HIS A 557 -26.08 -2.83 0.82
CA HIS A 557 -26.30 -1.85 -0.26
C HIS A 557 -25.12 -1.65 -1.22
N TYR A 558 -23.91 -2.10 -0.83
CA TYR A 558 -22.75 -2.09 -1.73
C TYR A 558 -22.92 -3.01 -2.94
N LEU A 559 -23.78 -4.04 -2.84
CA LEU A 559 -23.98 -5.05 -3.88
C LEU A 559 -24.38 -4.41 -5.22
N VAL A 560 -25.26 -3.41 -5.21
CA VAL A 560 -25.76 -2.76 -6.43
C VAL A 560 -24.65 -1.98 -7.16
N PRO A 561 -23.97 -0.99 -6.56
CA PRO A 561 -22.93 -0.24 -7.27
C PRO A 561 -21.72 -1.13 -7.65
N PHE A 562 -21.37 -2.14 -6.86
CA PHE A 562 -20.35 -3.12 -7.26
C PHE A 562 -20.81 -4.01 -8.43
N THR A 563 -22.09 -4.41 -8.46
CA THR A 563 -22.65 -5.16 -9.60
C THR A 563 -22.70 -4.31 -10.87
N LEU A 564 -23.07 -3.03 -10.78
CA LEU A 564 -22.99 -2.10 -11.91
C LEU A 564 -21.55 -1.98 -12.44
N PHE A 565 -20.55 -1.97 -11.55
CA PHE A 565 -19.15 -2.01 -11.97
C PHE A 565 -18.83 -3.29 -12.75
N GLU A 566 -19.28 -4.46 -12.29
CA GLU A 566 -19.08 -5.72 -13.03
C GLU A 566 -19.80 -5.73 -14.38
N LEU A 567 -21.02 -5.20 -14.42
CA LEU A 567 -21.84 -5.07 -15.63
C LEU A 567 -21.20 -4.14 -16.66
N ALA A 568 -20.57 -3.04 -16.22
CA ALA A 568 -19.82 -2.16 -17.11
C ALA A 568 -18.63 -2.88 -17.78
N PHE A 569 -17.89 -3.70 -17.03
CA PHE A 569 -16.81 -4.51 -17.62
C PHE A 569 -17.33 -5.57 -18.59
N LEU A 570 -18.52 -6.13 -18.30
CA LEU A 570 -19.19 -7.04 -19.23
C LEU A 570 -19.54 -6.34 -20.55
N TYR A 571 -20.18 -5.17 -20.49
CA TYR A 571 -20.48 -4.37 -21.69
C TYR A 571 -19.24 -3.94 -22.45
N LYS A 572 -18.16 -3.53 -21.76
CA LYS A 572 -16.88 -3.26 -22.41
C LYS A 572 -16.36 -4.47 -23.17
N SER A 573 -16.43 -5.67 -22.58
CA SER A 573 -15.95 -6.90 -23.22
C SER A 573 -16.72 -7.26 -24.50
N GLN A 574 -17.96 -6.76 -24.63
CA GLN A 574 -18.81 -6.91 -25.81
C GLN A 574 -18.64 -5.77 -26.83
N GLY A 575 -17.78 -4.79 -26.56
CA GLY A 575 -17.57 -3.61 -27.42
C GLY A 575 -18.52 -2.44 -27.15
N GLU A 576 -19.43 -2.55 -26.17
CA GLU A 576 -20.39 -1.49 -25.80
C GLU A 576 -19.77 -0.46 -24.84
N ILE A 577 -18.71 0.25 -25.27
CA ILE A 577 -17.93 1.16 -24.42
C ILE A 577 -18.77 2.32 -23.86
N ASP A 578 -19.61 2.96 -24.68
CA ASP A 578 -20.45 4.08 -24.22
C ASP A 578 -21.45 3.66 -23.14
N LYS A 579 -22.02 2.45 -23.27
CA LYS A 579 -22.91 1.87 -22.27
C LYS A 579 -22.15 1.55 -20.99
N ALA A 580 -20.96 0.96 -21.11
CA ALA A 580 -20.08 0.69 -19.98
C ALA A 580 -19.75 1.99 -19.20
N ILE A 581 -19.40 3.07 -19.89
CA ILE A 581 -19.10 4.37 -19.26
C ILE A 581 -20.33 4.91 -18.52
N LYS A 582 -21.53 4.88 -19.13
CA LYS A 582 -22.77 5.34 -18.47
C LYS A 582 -23.09 4.55 -17.21
N VAL A 583 -22.88 3.23 -17.24
CA VAL A 583 -23.09 2.36 -16.07
C VAL A 583 -22.09 2.69 -14.95
N LEU A 584 -20.80 2.91 -15.27
CA LEU A 584 -19.81 3.36 -14.28
C LEU A 584 -20.15 4.72 -13.66
N GLU A 585 -20.61 5.68 -14.49
CA GLU A 585 -21.03 6.99 -14.01
C GLU A 585 -22.26 6.89 -13.11
N THR A 586 -23.19 5.98 -13.41
CA THR A 586 -24.34 5.67 -12.55
C THR A 586 -23.90 5.11 -11.21
N ALA A 587 -23.01 4.10 -11.20
CA ALA A 587 -22.48 3.49 -9.98
C ALA A 587 -21.78 4.53 -9.07
N ARG A 588 -21.06 5.49 -9.66
CA ARG A 588 -20.35 6.55 -8.92
C ARG A 588 -21.25 7.69 -8.44
N ASN A 589 -22.19 8.13 -9.27
CA ASN A 589 -22.92 9.37 -9.02
C ASN A 589 -24.23 9.16 -8.25
N ASN A 590 -24.84 7.97 -8.35
CA ASN A 590 -26.19 7.73 -7.84
C ASN A 590 -26.20 6.93 -6.52
N TYR A 591 -25.06 6.42 -6.07
CA TYR A 591 -24.93 5.63 -4.84
C TYR A 591 -23.95 6.30 -3.88
N LYS A 592 -24.28 6.27 -2.58
CA LYS A 592 -23.48 6.84 -1.49
C LYS A 592 -23.69 6.05 -0.20
N ASP A 593 -22.82 6.26 0.79
CA ASP A 593 -22.96 5.75 2.16
C ASP A 593 -22.94 4.21 2.28
N TYR A 594 -22.30 3.53 1.33
CA TYR A 594 -22.21 2.07 1.29
C TYR A 594 -20.82 1.55 1.66
N SER A 595 -20.73 0.26 2.00
CA SER A 595 -19.45 -0.37 2.34
C SER A 595 -18.48 -0.32 1.16
N LEU A 596 -17.22 0.03 1.43
CA LEU A 596 -16.15 0.04 0.41
C LEU A 596 -16.38 1.05 -0.74
N GLU A 597 -17.19 2.08 -0.52
CA GLU A 597 -17.46 3.16 -1.49
C GLU A 597 -16.18 3.79 -2.05
N SER A 598 -15.28 4.25 -1.17
CA SER A 598 -14.02 4.86 -1.60
C SER A 598 -13.24 3.95 -2.52
N ARG A 599 -13.15 2.66 -2.18
CA ARG A 599 -12.50 1.65 -3.00
C ARG A 599 -13.14 1.49 -4.37
N LEU A 600 -14.48 1.47 -4.45
CA LEU A 600 -15.17 1.39 -5.73
C LEU A 600 -14.89 2.65 -6.57
N HIS A 601 -14.87 3.83 -5.96
CA HIS A 601 -14.56 5.09 -6.66
C HIS A 601 -13.14 5.08 -7.26
N PHE A 602 -12.14 4.55 -6.55
CA PHE A 602 -10.79 4.34 -7.10
C PHE A 602 -10.84 3.47 -8.38
N ARG A 603 -11.55 2.34 -8.32
CA ARG A 603 -11.65 1.41 -9.46
C ARG A 603 -12.39 2.03 -10.64
N ILE A 604 -13.49 2.74 -10.38
CA ILE A 604 -14.25 3.47 -11.41
C ILE A 604 -13.38 4.54 -12.06
N GLN A 605 -12.64 5.33 -11.27
CA GLN A 605 -11.75 6.37 -11.81
C GLN A 605 -10.66 5.75 -12.69
N ALA A 606 -10.08 4.63 -12.29
CA ALA A 606 -9.10 3.92 -13.09
C ALA A 606 -9.69 3.44 -14.43
N ALA A 607 -10.89 2.86 -14.42
CA ALA A 607 -11.59 2.42 -15.63
C ALA A 607 -11.91 3.58 -16.57
N LEU A 608 -12.49 4.67 -16.05
CA LEU A 608 -12.83 5.85 -16.85
C LEU A 608 -11.58 6.51 -17.45
N HIS A 609 -10.48 6.59 -16.70
CA HIS A 609 -9.22 7.12 -17.23
C HIS A 609 -8.70 6.28 -18.41
N LEU A 610 -8.85 4.96 -18.34
CA LEU A 610 -8.39 4.06 -19.39
C LEU A 610 -9.30 4.09 -20.62
N TRP A 611 -10.63 4.19 -20.43
CA TRP A 611 -11.62 4.03 -21.51
C TRP A 611 -12.04 5.34 -22.16
N LYS A 612 -11.79 6.50 -21.51
CA LYS A 612 -12.03 7.83 -22.11
C LYS A 612 -10.85 8.38 -22.91
N LYS A 613 -9.71 7.67 -22.98
CA LYS A 613 -8.63 8.07 -23.90
C LYS A 613 -9.21 8.07 -25.32
N PRO A 614 -9.19 9.21 -26.06
CA PRO A 614 -9.57 9.18 -27.47
C PRO A 614 -8.65 8.16 -28.15
N SER A 615 -9.22 7.31 -29.02
CA SER A 615 -8.40 6.47 -29.88
C SER A 615 -7.40 7.40 -30.57
N THR A 616 -6.12 7.14 -30.36
CA THR A 616 -5.07 7.71 -31.21
C THR A 616 -5.11 6.94 -32.53
N ASP A 617 -6.18 7.14 -33.29
CA ASP A 617 -6.28 6.76 -34.70
C ASP A 617 -6.05 8.01 -35.55
#